data_AF-K8GPC7-F1
#
_entry.id   AF-K8GPC7-F1
#
_cell.length_a   1.000
_cell.length_b   1.000
_cell.length_c   1.000
_cell.angle_alpha   90.00
_cell.angle_beta   90.00
_cell.angle_gamma   90.00
#
_symmetry.space_group_name_H-M   'P 1'
#
loop_
_entity.id
_entity.type
_entity.pdbx_description
1 polymer ?
#
loop_
_entity_poly.entity_id
_entity_poly.type
_entity_poly.pdbx_seq_one_letter_code
_entity_poly.pdbx_strand_id
1 'polypeptide(L)'
;MKLSLSCPSCGKAIADLHHRSSQSQIHCPACGKRYGVLYGKLSQRSSIQEALFYLKSTLPSFYKRHYTLQITTADRTLRHLQFSIPGKADVIPVNRGDILTVLYTMQGYVMKKLVAIANHTTGKQYVLPNPIPSSSHHVAILLTIMTGFVAVSFLGGLNLVLTALFSAISVLAYLKFTHCAQLTTPPLEEQTREAKRLLADQRLMAQQRRIVQRISELRHERQANQVLIEQLETLKQKMSQVDQTLYSARIYRATGAINILKQQIANNQRLVREYERTLKMIEIEIDTSWIADQLPDAENFTRAILERLAELKEIEDQNQTLKFQLAAYEEVKLYVAEEYG
;
A
#
# COMPACT_ATOMS: atom_id res chain seq x y z
N MET A 1 -28.71 21.33 -19.04
CA MET A 1 -27.53 22.03 -19.62
C MET A 1 -26.38 21.04 -19.64
N LYS A 2 -25.68 20.88 -20.79
CA LYS A 2 -24.52 20.00 -20.89
C LYS A 2 -23.30 20.72 -20.31
N LEU A 3 -22.74 20.21 -19.21
CA LEU A 3 -21.50 20.74 -18.65
C LEU A 3 -20.34 19.89 -19.13
N SER A 4 -19.64 20.39 -20.15
CA SER A 4 -18.36 19.84 -20.57
C SER A 4 -17.29 20.26 -19.56
N LEU A 5 -16.69 19.29 -18.87
CA LEU A 5 -15.60 19.56 -17.93
C LEU A 5 -14.30 19.80 -18.71
N SER A 6 -13.71 20.98 -18.61
CA SER A 6 -12.45 21.27 -19.30
C SER A 6 -11.26 20.65 -18.59
N CYS A 7 -10.32 20.09 -19.36
CA CYS A 7 -9.09 19.51 -18.85
C CYS A 7 -8.25 20.60 -18.18
N PRO A 8 -7.92 20.48 -16.88
CA PRO A 8 -7.14 21.50 -16.18
C PRO A 8 -5.68 21.58 -16.66
N SER A 9 -5.20 20.63 -17.46
CA SER A 9 -3.85 20.64 -18.01
C SER A 9 -3.74 21.15 -19.45
N CYS A 10 -4.79 21.01 -20.27
CA CYS A 10 -4.73 21.39 -21.69
C CYS A 10 -5.92 22.24 -22.17
N GLY A 11 -6.87 22.57 -21.28
CA GLY A 11 -8.04 23.39 -21.59
C GLY A 11 -9.12 22.70 -22.45
N LYS A 12 -8.82 21.58 -23.11
CA LYS A 12 -9.78 20.87 -23.97
C LYS A 12 -10.83 20.11 -23.14
N ALA A 13 -12.06 19.99 -23.67
CA ALA A 13 -13.15 19.27 -23.01
C ALA A 13 -12.79 17.81 -22.74
N ILE A 14 -12.98 17.38 -21.50
CA ILE A 14 -13.03 15.99 -21.06
C ILE A 14 -14.49 15.54 -21.21
N ALA A 15 -14.68 14.31 -21.71
CA ALA A 15 -15.96 13.77 -22.16
C ALA A 15 -17.15 13.96 -21.17
N ASP A 16 -18.36 13.92 -21.74
CA ASP A 16 -19.63 14.23 -21.08
C ASP A 16 -19.91 13.31 -19.87
N LEU A 17 -19.94 13.92 -18.68
CA LEU A 17 -19.95 13.22 -17.40
C LEU A 17 -21.36 12.87 -16.88
N HIS A 18 -22.40 13.25 -17.62
CA HIS A 18 -23.78 13.07 -17.21
C HIS A 18 -24.27 11.61 -17.14
N HIS A 19 -23.59 10.67 -17.81
CA HIS A 19 -24.10 9.31 -17.98
C HIS A 19 -23.26 8.19 -17.36
N ARG A 20 -22.13 8.50 -16.73
CA ARG A 20 -21.24 7.47 -16.15
C ARG A 20 -21.03 7.66 -14.66
N SER A 21 -22.12 7.53 -13.89
CA SER A 21 -22.10 7.54 -12.42
C SER A 21 -21.21 6.45 -11.80
N SER A 22 -20.78 5.45 -12.56
CA SER A 22 -19.99 4.31 -12.09
C SER A 22 -18.48 4.39 -12.39
N GLN A 23 -18.02 5.37 -13.17
CA GLN A 23 -16.60 5.45 -13.53
C GLN A 23 -15.85 6.43 -12.62
N SER A 24 -15.05 5.87 -11.72
CA SER A 24 -14.17 6.62 -10.80
C SER A 24 -12.95 7.25 -11.48
N GLN A 25 -12.72 6.96 -12.77
CA GLN A 25 -11.54 7.41 -13.52
C GLN A 25 -11.87 7.85 -14.94
N ILE A 26 -11.27 8.94 -15.39
CA ILE A 26 -11.39 9.48 -16.74
C ILE A 26 -10.00 9.83 -17.28
N HIS A 27 -9.78 9.57 -18.56
CA HIS A 27 -8.58 9.98 -19.28
C HIS A 27 -8.90 11.19 -20.17
N CYS A 28 -8.00 12.16 -20.21
CA CYS A 28 -8.10 13.25 -21.17
C CYS A 28 -7.57 12.78 -22.54
N PRO A 29 -8.38 12.79 -23.61
CA PRO A 29 -7.95 12.30 -24.93
C PRO A 29 -6.82 13.14 -25.53
N ALA A 30 -6.74 14.43 -25.16
CA ALA A 30 -5.77 15.34 -25.73
C ALA A 30 -4.37 15.29 -25.10
N CYS A 31 -4.26 15.02 -23.80
CA CYS A 31 -2.99 15.06 -23.07
C CYS A 31 -2.65 13.74 -22.37
N GLY A 32 -3.50 12.73 -22.48
CA GLY A 32 -3.31 11.39 -21.89
C GLY A 32 -3.35 11.33 -20.36
N LYS A 33 -3.52 12.45 -19.66
CA LYS A 33 -3.56 12.47 -18.19
C LYS A 33 -4.80 11.76 -17.65
N ARG A 34 -4.60 11.00 -16.58
CA ARG A 34 -5.64 10.28 -15.84
C ARG A 34 -6.13 11.11 -14.66
N TYR A 35 -7.44 11.23 -14.54
CA TYR A 35 -8.11 11.96 -13.47
C TYR A 35 -9.07 11.03 -12.73
N GLY A 36 -9.07 11.12 -11.41
CA GLY A 36 -10.07 10.51 -10.55
C GLY A 36 -11.28 11.43 -10.46
N VAL A 37 -12.47 10.87 -10.50
CA VAL A 37 -13.71 11.64 -10.47
C VAL A 37 -14.57 11.22 -9.29
N LEU A 38 -14.98 12.20 -8.50
CA LEU A 38 -15.99 12.04 -7.46
C LEU A 38 -17.23 12.85 -7.84
N TYR A 39 -18.37 12.18 -7.92
CA TYR A 39 -19.67 12.78 -8.22
C TYR A 39 -20.62 12.58 -7.04
N GLY A 40 -21.31 13.64 -6.62
CA GLY A 40 -22.29 13.53 -5.55
C GLY A 40 -22.94 14.85 -5.16
N LYS A 41 -23.83 14.79 -4.18
CA LYS A 41 -24.56 15.93 -3.62
C LYS A 41 -23.80 16.50 -2.42
N LEU A 42 -23.61 17.81 -2.37
CA LEU A 42 -22.96 18.49 -1.25
C LEU A 42 -23.89 18.50 -0.03
N SER A 43 -23.54 17.78 1.03
CA SER A 43 -24.32 17.68 2.27
C SER A 43 -23.96 18.77 3.28
N GLN A 44 -22.68 19.12 3.40
CA GLN A 44 -22.15 20.14 4.30
C GLN A 44 -20.94 20.86 3.69
N ARG A 45 -20.78 22.14 4.07
CA ARG A 45 -19.66 23.00 3.70
C ARG A 45 -19.20 23.77 4.94
N SER A 46 -17.90 23.82 5.18
CA SER A 46 -17.28 24.81 6.06
C SER A 46 -16.04 25.39 5.39
N SER A 47 -15.71 26.64 5.75
CA SER A 47 -14.49 27.28 5.32
C SER A 47 -13.90 28.13 6.43
N ILE A 48 -12.61 27.96 6.71
CA ILE A 48 -11.88 28.68 7.75
C ILE A 48 -10.76 29.46 7.06
N GLN A 49 -10.63 30.74 7.39
CA GLN A 49 -9.58 31.60 6.86
C GLN A 49 -8.45 31.73 7.89
N GLU A 50 -7.24 31.38 7.46
CA GLU A 50 -6.00 31.48 8.22
C GLU A 50 -5.12 32.58 7.62
N ALA A 51 -4.61 33.49 8.44
CA ALA A 51 -3.64 34.49 8.00
C ALA A 51 -2.24 33.85 7.98
N LEU A 52 -1.58 33.84 6.82
CA LEU A 52 -0.24 33.28 6.68
C LEU A 52 0.84 34.25 7.20
N PHE A 53 0.59 35.56 7.10
CA PHE A 53 1.46 36.62 7.61
C PHE A 53 0.64 37.79 8.14
N TYR A 54 0.97 38.23 9.35
CA TYR A 54 0.49 39.50 9.91
C TYR A 54 1.52 40.59 9.58
N LEU A 55 1.38 41.22 8.43
CA LEU A 55 2.07 42.49 8.17
C LEU A 55 1.19 43.62 8.73
N LYS A 56 1.80 44.76 9.08
CA LYS A 56 1.10 45.97 9.58
C LYS A 56 -0.16 46.27 8.74
N SER A 57 -1.16 46.90 9.34
CA SER A 57 -2.50 47.16 8.75
C SER A 57 -2.50 47.86 7.38
N THR A 58 -1.38 48.43 6.94
CA THR A 58 -1.20 49.11 5.66
C THR A 58 -0.64 48.23 4.54
N LEU A 59 -0.21 46.99 4.82
CA LEU A 59 0.38 46.07 3.84
C LEU A 59 -0.59 44.94 3.43
N PRO A 60 -0.46 44.40 2.22
CA PRO A 60 -1.32 43.30 1.75
C PRO A 60 -1.14 42.07 2.65
N SER A 61 -2.22 41.63 3.28
CA SER A 61 -2.26 40.41 4.09
C SER A 61 -2.51 39.18 3.21
N PHE A 62 -1.69 38.14 3.41
CA PHE A 62 -1.83 36.87 2.73
C PHE A 62 -2.68 35.92 3.57
N TYR A 63 -3.71 35.35 2.94
CA TYR A 63 -4.62 34.41 3.58
C TYR A 63 -4.59 33.06 2.88
N LYS A 64 -4.77 32.01 3.67
CA LYS A 64 -5.06 30.66 3.23
C LYS A 64 -6.45 30.32 3.70
N ARG A 65 -7.31 29.83 2.81
CA ARG A 65 -8.66 29.40 3.17
C ARG A 65 -8.74 27.89 3.10
N HIS A 66 -8.98 27.27 4.25
CA HIS A 66 -9.27 25.85 4.37
C HIS A 66 -10.74 25.61 4.07
N TYR A 67 -11.03 24.61 3.26
CA TYR A 67 -12.35 24.17 2.88
C TYR A 67 -12.56 22.74 3.34
N THR A 68 -13.70 22.48 3.96
CA THR A 68 -14.19 21.14 4.25
C THR A 68 -15.55 20.98 3.57
N LEU A 69 -15.61 20.08 2.60
CA LEU A 69 -16.82 19.74 1.86
C LEU A 69 -17.18 18.28 2.16
N GLN A 70 -18.44 18.03 2.50
CA GLN A 70 -18.97 16.68 2.63
C GLN A 70 -19.86 16.37 1.44
N ILE A 71 -19.53 15.32 0.70
CA ILE A 71 -20.21 14.95 -0.54
C ILE A 71 -20.81 13.56 -0.38
N THR A 72 -22.13 13.47 -0.48
CA THR A 72 -22.85 12.19 -0.52
C THR A 72 -22.88 11.68 -1.95
N THR A 73 -22.23 10.55 -2.20
CA THR A 73 -22.18 9.92 -3.53
C THR A 73 -23.47 9.17 -3.86
N ALA A 74 -23.61 8.70 -5.10
CA ALA A 74 -24.73 7.85 -5.51
C ALA A 74 -24.85 6.56 -4.66
N ASP A 75 -23.70 6.02 -4.21
CA ASP A 75 -23.62 4.82 -3.37
C ASP A 75 -23.98 5.11 -1.89
N ARG A 76 -24.51 6.30 -1.59
CA ARG A 76 -24.84 6.79 -0.24
C ARG A 76 -23.64 6.86 0.70
N THR A 77 -22.41 6.83 0.18
CA THR A 77 -21.20 7.03 0.98
C THR A 77 -20.92 8.53 1.16
N LEU A 78 -20.49 8.91 2.37
CA LEU A 78 -20.23 10.30 2.75
C LEU A 78 -18.73 10.60 2.62
N ARG A 79 -18.32 11.20 1.50
CA ARG A 79 -16.93 11.57 1.29
C ARG A 79 -16.60 12.92 1.93
N HIS A 80 -15.56 12.95 2.75
CA HIS A 80 -14.98 14.17 3.29
C HIS A 80 -13.86 14.67 2.39
N LEU A 81 -14.01 15.89 1.89
CA LEU A 81 -13.01 16.58 1.09
C LEU A 81 -12.48 17.78 1.87
N GLN A 82 -11.21 17.75 2.20
CA GLN A 82 -10.50 18.85 2.82
C GLN A 82 -9.42 19.37 1.87
N PHE A 83 -9.33 20.68 1.68
CA PHE A 83 -8.28 21.31 0.89
C PHE A 83 -8.15 22.79 1.23
N SER A 84 -7.10 23.45 0.76
CA SER A 84 -6.84 24.84 1.09
C SER A 84 -6.40 25.65 -0.11
N ILE A 85 -6.98 26.84 -0.30
CA ILE A 85 -6.69 27.74 -1.42
C ILE A 85 -5.98 29.00 -0.90
N PRO A 86 -4.89 29.46 -1.53
CA PRO A 86 -4.29 30.76 -1.23
C PRO A 86 -5.14 31.90 -1.80
N GLY A 87 -5.40 32.94 -1.01
CA GLY A 87 -6.08 34.16 -1.47
C GLY A 87 -7.27 34.60 -0.60
N LYS A 88 -7.59 35.90 -0.66
CA LYS A 88 -8.65 36.54 0.13
C LYS A 88 -10.05 36.45 -0.52
N ALA A 89 -10.12 36.36 -1.85
CA ALA A 89 -11.35 36.51 -2.64
C ALA A 89 -11.90 35.20 -3.23
N ASP A 90 -11.16 34.09 -3.13
CA ASP A 90 -11.51 32.84 -3.79
C ASP A 90 -12.53 32.03 -2.99
N VAL A 91 -13.78 32.50 -3.01
CA VAL A 91 -14.92 31.73 -2.48
C VAL A 91 -15.38 30.75 -3.55
N ILE A 92 -15.30 29.46 -3.26
CA ILE A 92 -15.85 28.45 -4.17
C ILE A 92 -17.39 28.58 -4.14
N PRO A 93 -18.05 28.78 -5.31
CA PRO A 93 -19.49 28.98 -5.40
C PRO A 93 -20.23 27.62 -5.30
N VAL A 94 -20.22 27.02 -4.11
CA VAL A 94 -20.92 25.76 -3.82
C VAL A 94 -21.82 25.90 -2.61
N ASN A 95 -23.09 25.52 -2.75
CA ASN A 95 -24.11 25.59 -1.72
C ASN A 95 -24.58 24.20 -1.31
N ARG A 96 -25.09 24.09 -0.08
CA ARG A 96 -25.67 22.84 0.43
C ARG A 96 -26.79 22.39 -0.51
N GLY A 97 -26.73 21.13 -0.93
CA GLY A 97 -27.68 20.54 -1.86
C GLY A 97 -27.25 20.57 -3.32
N ASP A 98 -26.18 21.31 -3.66
CA ASP A 98 -25.64 21.34 -5.02
C ASP A 98 -25.06 19.99 -5.43
N ILE A 99 -25.17 19.67 -6.72
CA ILE A 99 -24.56 18.49 -7.33
C ILE A 99 -23.17 18.87 -7.81
N LEU A 100 -22.15 18.23 -7.28
CA LEU A 100 -20.76 18.54 -7.56
C LEU A 100 -20.04 17.39 -8.25
N THR A 101 -19.17 17.73 -9.20
CA THR A 101 -18.08 16.87 -9.63
C THR A 101 -16.77 17.42 -9.14
N VAL A 102 -15.97 16.57 -8.53
CA VAL A 102 -14.65 16.89 -8.01
C VAL A 102 -13.63 16.06 -8.77
N LEU A 103 -12.60 16.71 -9.32
CA LEU A 103 -11.56 16.10 -10.14
C LEU A 103 -10.23 16.02 -9.38
N TYR A 104 -9.64 14.83 -9.34
CA TYR A 104 -8.33 14.56 -8.74
C TYR A 104 -7.31 14.12 -9.78
N THR A 105 -6.02 14.41 -9.57
CA THR A 105 -4.95 13.70 -10.28
C THR A 105 -4.79 12.28 -9.73
N MET A 106 -4.57 11.31 -10.62
CA MET A 106 -4.27 9.93 -10.23
C MET A 106 -2.77 9.66 -10.17
N GLN A 107 -2.34 8.89 -9.17
CA GLN A 107 -1.04 8.20 -9.16
C GLN A 107 -1.31 6.71 -8.98
N GLY A 108 -1.23 5.93 -10.06
CA GLY A 108 -1.74 4.55 -10.08
C GLY A 108 -3.25 4.53 -9.86
N TYR A 109 -3.71 3.84 -8.82
CA TYR A 109 -5.12 3.74 -8.42
C TYR A 109 -5.54 4.72 -7.31
N VAL A 110 -4.62 5.59 -6.88
CA VAL A 110 -4.84 6.50 -5.74
C VAL A 110 -5.13 7.93 -6.23
N MET A 111 -6.18 8.54 -5.67
CA MET A 111 -6.50 9.96 -5.90
C MET A 111 -5.56 10.81 -5.03
N LYS A 112 -4.76 11.68 -5.66
CA LYS A 112 -3.67 12.39 -4.97
C LYS A 112 -3.94 13.85 -4.68
N LYS A 113 -4.35 14.63 -5.69
CA LYS A 113 -4.44 16.09 -5.58
C LYS A 113 -5.71 16.59 -6.24
N LEU A 114 -6.45 17.45 -5.56
CA LEU A 114 -7.62 18.11 -6.11
C LEU A 114 -7.19 19.11 -7.20
N VAL A 115 -7.88 19.09 -8.33
CA VAL A 115 -7.53 19.90 -9.50
C VAL A 115 -8.67 20.82 -9.91
N ALA A 116 -9.91 20.36 -9.84
CA ALA A 116 -11.06 21.18 -10.19
C ALA A 116 -12.32 20.71 -9.47
N ILE A 117 -13.25 21.64 -9.29
CA ILE A 117 -14.60 21.41 -8.78
C ILE A 117 -15.56 21.99 -9.81
N ALA A 118 -16.50 21.20 -10.31
CA ALA A 118 -17.59 21.65 -11.15
C ALA A 118 -18.91 21.53 -10.40
N ASN A 119 -19.67 22.61 -10.36
CA ASN A 119 -20.99 22.66 -9.79
C ASN A 119 -22.02 22.49 -10.92
N HIS A 120 -22.72 21.36 -10.93
CA HIS A 120 -23.74 21.03 -11.91
C HIS A 120 -25.05 21.77 -11.70
N THR A 121 -25.31 22.22 -10.47
CA THR A 121 -26.50 23.01 -10.14
C THR A 121 -26.38 24.44 -10.64
N THR A 122 -25.20 25.06 -10.51
CA THR A 122 -24.98 26.46 -10.93
C THR A 122 -24.31 26.60 -12.30
N GLY A 123 -23.82 25.49 -12.87
CA GLY A 123 -23.06 25.50 -14.13
C GLY A 123 -21.66 26.12 -14.03
N LYS A 124 -21.19 26.42 -12.82
CA LYS A 124 -19.88 27.05 -12.60
C LYS A 124 -18.79 25.99 -12.40
N GLN A 125 -17.66 26.18 -13.07
CA GLN A 125 -16.44 25.41 -12.86
C GLN A 125 -15.42 26.26 -12.12
N TYR A 126 -14.85 25.71 -11.05
CA TYR A 126 -13.73 26.29 -10.32
C TYR A 126 -12.51 25.39 -10.52
N VAL A 127 -11.52 25.88 -11.28
CA VAL A 127 -10.24 25.21 -11.45
C VAL A 127 -9.33 25.70 -10.33
N LEU A 128 -8.78 24.77 -9.55
CA LEU A 128 -7.86 25.15 -8.50
C LEU A 128 -6.59 25.73 -9.13
N PRO A 129 -6.10 26.89 -8.66
CA PRO A 129 -4.84 27.43 -9.15
C PRO A 129 -3.73 26.41 -8.88
N ASN A 130 -2.94 26.04 -9.89
CA ASN A 130 -1.78 25.17 -9.67
C ASN A 130 -0.74 25.98 -8.86
N PRO A 131 -0.44 25.63 -7.60
CA PRO A 131 0.47 26.42 -6.77
C PRO A 131 1.93 25.96 -6.94
N ILE A 132 2.23 25.08 -7.89
CA ILE A 132 3.56 24.50 -8.05
C ILE A 132 4.05 24.88 -9.45
N PRO A 133 4.92 25.91 -9.56
CA PRO A 133 5.83 25.97 -10.69
C PRO A 133 6.52 24.61 -10.80
N SER A 134 6.70 24.05 -11.99
CA SER A 134 7.44 22.79 -12.15
C SER A 134 8.78 22.85 -11.41
N SER A 135 9.36 21.71 -11.02
CA SER A 135 10.65 21.72 -10.30
C SER A 135 11.72 22.53 -11.07
N SER A 136 11.63 22.56 -12.40
CA SER A 136 12.43 23.42 -13.28
C SER A 136 12.24 24.92 -13.01
N HIS A 137 11.02 25.42 -12.79
CA HIS A 137 10.76 26.81 -12.44
C HIS A 137 11.24 27.18 -11.03
N HIS A 138 11.13 26.26 -10.05
CA HIS A 138 11.68 26.50 -8.72
C HIS A 138 13.20 26.68 -8.77
N VAL A 139 13.89 25.81 -9.51
CA VAL A 139 15.34 25.92 -9.73
C VAL A 139 15.68 27.20 -10.48
N ALA A 140 14.94 27.55 -11.54
CA ALA A 140 15.16 28.79 -12.28
C ALA A 140 15.02 30.03 -11.40
N ILE A 141 13.95 30.12 -10.59
CA ILE A 141 13.71 31.27 -9.69
C ILE A 141 14.81 31.36 -8.63
N LEU A 142 15.17 30.25 -7.99
CA LEU A 142 16.27 30.20 -7.02
C LEU A 142 17.60 30.63 -7.66
N LEU A 143 17.87 30.18 -8.88
CA LEU A 143 19.05 30.58 -9.64
C LEU A 143 19.05 32.09 -9.90
N THR A 144 17.93 32.66 -10.38
CA THR A 144 17.83 34.12 -10.61
C THR A 144 17.99 34.94 -9.34
N ILE A 145 17.45 34.51 -8.21
CA ILE A 145 17.62 35.21 -6.93
C ILE A 145 19.10 35.21 -6.55
N MET A 146 19.77 34.05 -6.62
CA MET A 146 21.19 33.93 -6.28
C MET A 146 22.07 34.74 -7.23
N THR A 147 21.86 34.65 -8.55
CA THR A 147 22.63 35.43 -9.53
C THR A 147 22.36 36.93 -9.42
N GLY A 148 21.13 37.34 -9.10
CA GLY A 148 20.77 38.73 -8.88
C GLY A 148 21.49 39.33 -7.68
N PHE A 149 21.55 38.59 -6.56
CA PHE A 149 22.31 39.03 -5.39
C PHE A 149 23.81 39.11 -5.66
N VAL A 150 24.40 38.12 -6.36
CA VAL A 150 25.83 38.14 -6.72
C VAL A 150 26.17 39.32 -7.64
N ALA A 151 25.32 39.61 -8.64
CA ALA A 151 25.52 40.76 -9.53
C ALA A 151 25.46 42.09 -8.78
N VAL A 152 24.52 42.25 -7.83
CA VAL A 152 24.43 43.44 -6.97
C VAL A 152 25.63 43.57 -6.04
N SER A 153 26.19 42.47 -5.53
CA SER A 153 27.44 42.50 -4.74
C SER A 153 28.63 43.01 -5.55
N PHE A 154 28.77 42.54 -6.79
CA PHE A 154 29.85 42.95 -7.70
C PHE A 154 29.75 44.43 -8.12
N LEU A 155 28.54 44.93 -8.38
CA LEU A 155 28.32 46.32 -8.79
C LEU A 155 28.26 47.32 -7.62
N GLY A 156 27.80 46.88 -6.44
CA GLY A 156 27.53 47.76 -5.30
C GLY A 156 28.64 47.85 -4.26
N GLY A 157 29.75 47.10 -4.41
CA GLY A 157 30.86 47.08 -3.44
C GLY A 157 30.47 46.55 -2.05
N LEU A 158 29.35 45.83 -1.95
CA LEU A 158 28.83 45.29 -0.70
C LEU A 158 29.67 44.10 -0.22
N ASN A 159 29.91 44.04 1.09
CA ASN A 159 30.61 42.93 1.73
C ASN A 159 29.96 41.58 1.39
N LEU A 160 30.76 40.64 0.88
CA LEU A 160 30.32 39.30 0.45
C LEU A 160 29.51 38.58 1.55
N VAL A 161 29.91 38.74 2.82
CA VAL A 161 29.24 38.15 3.98
C VAL A 161 27.81 38.66 4.17
N LEU A 162 27.57 39.97 4.01
CA LEU A 162 26.22 40.55 4.11
C LEU A 162 25.34 40.06 2.97
N THR A 163 25.89 39.97 1.76
CA THR A 163 25.13 39.50 0.59
C THR A 163 24.79 38.02 0.65
N ALA A 164 25.65 37.20 1.26
CA ALA A 164 25.38 35.80 1.57
C ALA A 164 24.25 35.65 2.61
N LEU A 165 24.23 36.51 3.64
CA LEU A 165 23.16 36.50 4.63
C LEU A 165 21.81 36.91 4.03
N PHE A 166 21.76 37.99 3.24
CA PHE A 166 20.51 38.44 2.60
C PHE A 166 19.98 37.44 1.57
N SER A 167 20.86 36.80 0.79
CA SER A 167 20.44 35.75 -0.15
C SER A 167 19.92 34.52 0.58
N ALA A 168 20.57 34.07 1.67
CA ALA A 168 20.08 32.96 2.49
C ALA A 168 18.70 33.26 3.11
N ILE A 169 18.51 34.47 3.65
CA ILE A 169 17.21 34.90 4.20
C ILE A 169 16.14 34.95 3.10
N SER A 170 16.48 35.46 1.92
CA SER A 170 15.55 35.55 0.78
C SER A 170 15.14 34.17 0.27
N VAL A 171 16.08 33.23 0.18
CA VAL A 171 15.80 31.83 -0.19
C VAL A 171 14.93 31.15 0.86
N LEU A 172 15.23 31.32 2.15
CA LEU A 172 14.42 30.75 3.24
C LEU A 172 13.00 31.36 3.27
N ALA A 173 12.87 32.66 3.07
CA ALA A 173 11.58 33.33 2.97
C ALA A 173 10.78 32.83 1.76
N TYR A 174 11.42 32.66 0.60
CA TYR A 174 10.80 32.09 -0.60
C TYR A 174 10.37 30.63 -0.41
N LEU A 175 11.21 29.80 0.21
CA LEU A 175 10.88 28.40 0.52
C LEU A 175 9.73 28.30 1.52
N LYS A 176 9.73 29.12 2.58
CA LYS A 176 8.61 29.19 3.53
C LYS A 176 7.34 29.68 2.87
N PHE A 177 7.42 30.71 2.02
CA PHE A 177 6.26 31.25 1.30
C PHE A 177 5.67 30.22 0.34
N THR A 178 6.50 29.56 -0.46
CA THR A 178 6.06 28.51 -1.39
C THR A 178 5.48 27.31 -0.66
N HIS A 179 6.09 26.88 0.45
CA HIS A 179 5.56 25.78 1.27
C HIS A 179 4.19 26.14 1.90
N CYS A 180 4.01 27.36 2.40
CA CYS A 180 2.73 27.81 2.97
C CYS A 180 1.65 28.03 1.90
N ALA A 181 2.03 28.49 0.71
CA ALA A 181 1.14 28.72 -0.42
C ALA A 181 0.76 27.43 -1.19
N GLN A 182 1.38 26.29 -0.87
CA GLN A 182 0.98 25.01 -1.44
C GLN A 182 -0.45 24.64 -1.02
N LEU A 183 -1.27 24.32 -2.02
CA LEU A 183 -2.56 23.64 -1.84
C LEU A 183 -2.30 22.27 -1.19
N THR A 184 -2.52 22.20 0.11
CA THR A 184 -2.55 20.95 0.86
C THR A 184 -3.94 20.38 0.70
N THR A 185 -4.08 19.39 -0.17
CA THR A 185 -5.23 18.48 -0.21
C THR A 185 -4.79 17.24 0.56
N PRO A 186 -5.24 16.99 1.81
CA PRO A 186 -5.09 15.66 2.38
C PRO A 186 -5.69 14.62 1.41
N PRO A 187 -5.05 13.45 1.25
CA PRO A 187 -5.65 12.35 0.51
C PRO A 187 -7.00 11.99 1.15
N LEU A 188 -7.99 11.61 0.34
CA LEU A 188 -9.34 11.26 0.81
C LEU A 188 -9.24 10.22 1.95
N GLU A 189 -9.58 10.64 3.17
CA GLU A 189 -9.28 9.93 4.41
C GLU A 189 -10.03 8.60 4.55
N GLU A 190 -11.08 8.41 3.76
CA GLU A 190 -11.88 7.20 3.72
C GLU A 190 -11.22 6.11 2.85
N GLN A 191 -10.39 6.52 1.88
CA GLN A 191 -9.62 5.60 1.05
C GLN A 191 -8.45 5.00 1.84
N THR A 192 -7.95 5.64 2.90
CA THR A 192 -6.85 5.08 3.71
C THR A 192 -7.33 4.01 4.67
N ARG A 193 -8.56 4.09 5.22
CA ARG A 193 -9.12 3.02 6.07
C ARG A 193 -9.53 1.80 5.24
N GLU A 194 -10.27 2.01 4.15
CA GLU A 194 -10.61 0.93 3.21
C GLU A 194 -9.35 0.33 2.57
N ALA A 195 -8.36 1.14 2.15
CA ALA A 195 -7.11 0.60 1.61
C ALA A 195 -6.27 -0.13 2.67
N LYS A 196 -6.22 0.35 3.92
CA LYS A 196 -5.55 -0.38 5.02
C LYS A 196 -6.24 -1.72 5.28
N ARG A 197 -7.57 -1.76 5.25
CA ARG A 197 -8.36 -2.98 5.42
C ARG A 197 -8.15 -3.94 4.25
N LEU A 198 -8.26 -3.47 3.02
CA LEU A 198 -7.97 -4.26 1.82
C LEU A 198 -6.52 -4.78 1.81
N LEU A 199 -5.56 -3.99 2.29
CA LEU A 199 -4.17 -4.45 2.46
C LEU A 199 -4.04 -5.51 3.55
N ALA A 200 -4.80 -5.41 4.64
CA ALA A 200 -4.84 -6.42 5.69
C ALA A 200 -5.46 -7.73 5.17
N ASP A 201 -6.61 -7.64 4.49
CA ASP A 201 -7.29 -8.78 3.86
C ASP A 201 -6.37 -9.44 2.82
N GLN A 202 -5.69 -8.66 1.98
CA GLN A 202 -4.72 -9.17 1.01
C GLN A 202 -3.54 -9.90 1.68
N ARG A 203 -3.07 -9.41 2.83
CA ARG A 203 -2.01 -10.09 3.60
C ARG A 203 -2.50 -11.42 4.16
N LEU A 204 -3.71 -11.46 4.72
CA LEU A 204 -4.33 -12.70 5.22
C LEU A 204 -4.56 -13.71 4.09
N MET A 205 -5.07 -13.27 2.94
CA MET A 205 -5.22 -14.12 1.75
C MET A 205 -3.87 -14.64 1.24
N ALA A 206 -2.82 -13.80 1.25
CA ALA A 206 -1.48 -14.24 0.88
C ALA A 206 -0.92 -15.28 1.87
N GLN A 207 -1.18 -15.12 3.16
CA GLN A 207 -0.82 -16.12 4.18
C GLN A 207 -1.60 -17.41 4.01
N GLN A 208 -2.91 -17.35 3.76
CA GLN A 208 -3.75 -18.51 3.48
C GLN A 208 -3.19 -19.34 2.33
N ARG A 209 -2.85 -18.70 1.20
CA ARG A 209 -2.25 -19.41 0.04
C ARG A 209 -0.93 -20.10 0.40
N ARG A 210 -0.06 -19.44 1.16
CA ARG A 210 1.21 -20.04 1.63
C ARG A 210 0.98 -21.26 2.51
N ILE A 211 0.03 -21.19 3.43
CA ILE A 211 -0.33 -22.32 4.32
C ILE A 211 -0.89 -23.49 3.50
N VAL A 212 -1.80 -23.23 2.55
CA VAL A 212 -2.36 -24.27 1.67
C VAL A 212 -1.25 -24.97 0.88
N GLN A 213 -0.35 -24.18 0.28
CA GLN A 213 0.79 -24.73 -0.44
C GLN A 213 1.65 -25.58 0.51
N ARG A 214 1.96 -25.08 1.71
CA ARG A 214 2.79 -25.81 2.68
C ARG A 214 2.16 -27.12 3.14
N ILE A 215 0.84 -27.15 3.36
CA ILE A 215 0.11 -28.39 3.67
C ILE A 215 0.27 -29.40 2.52
N SER A 216 0.17 -28.94 1.27
CA SER A 216 0.33 -29.83 0.10
C SER A 216 1.74 -30.42 0.02
N GLU A 217 2.77 -29.61 0.27
CA GLU A 217 4.17 -30.05 0.32
C GLU A 217 4.39 -31.08 1.43
N LEU A 218 3.91 -30.81 2.65
CA LEU A 218 4.04 -31.72 3.80
C LEU A 218 3.34 -33.07 3.56
N ARG A 219 2.20 -33.06 2.86
CA ARG A 219 1.49 -34.30 2.47
C ARG A 219 2.29 -35.09 1.43
N HIS A 220 2.90 -34.42 0.46
CA HIS A 220 3.77 -35.06 -0.52
C HIS A 220 5.05 -35.63 0.14
N GLU A 221 5.71 -34.86 1.00
CA GLU A 221 6.88 -35.33 1.75
C GLU A 221 6.54 -36.57 2.59
N ARG A 222 5.37 -36.58 3.24
CA ARG A 222 4.89 -37.75 3.99
C ARG A 222 4.76 -38.99 3.09
N GLN A 223 4.19 -38.83 1.90
CA GLN A 223 4.01 -39.94 0.96
C GLN A 223 5.35 -40.46 0.45
N ALA A 224 6.28 -39.58 0.09
CA ALA A 224 7.63 -39.96 -0.32
C ALA A 224 8.38 -40.70 0.81
N ASN A 225 8.30 -40.20 2.04
CA ASN A 225 8.90 -40.86 3.20
C ASN A 225 8.30 -42.25 3.45
N GLN A 226 7.00 -42.44 3.22
CA GLN A 226 6.34 -43.73 3.37
C GLN A 226 6.88 -44.76 2.36
N VAL A 227 7.00 -44.36 1.09
CA VAL A 227 7.59 -45.20 0.03
C VAL A 227 9.04 -45.58 0.38
N LEU A 228 9.84 -44.62 0.84
CA LEU A 228 11.23 -44.87 1.23
C LEU A 228 11.34 -45.83 2.42
N ILE A 229 10.43 -45.75 3.40
CA ILE A 229 10.38 -46.72 4.51
C ILE A 229 10.14 -48.13 3.96
N GLU A 230 9.18 -48.31 3.05
CA GLU A 230 8.86 -49.62 2.47
C GLU A 230 10.05 -50.22 1.69
N GLN A 231 10.77 -49.38 0.94
CA GLN A 231 11.99 -49.77 0.24
C GLN A 231 13.10 -50.20 1.21
N LEU A 232 13.35 -49.42 2.26
CA LEU A 232 14.35 -49.75 3.28
C LEU A 232 13.98 -51.00 4.08
N GLU A 233 12.70 -51.22 4.38
CA GLU A 233 12.21 -52.43 5.03
C GLU A 233 12.41 -53.66 4.14
N THR A 234 12.12 -53.54 2.84
CA THR A 234 12.37 -54.59 1.84
C THR A 234 13.87 -54.90 1.72
N LEU A 235 14.72 -53.88 1.65
CA LEU A 235 16.18 -54.06 1.62
C LEU A 235 16.69 -54.75 2.87
N LYS A 236 16.21 -54.34 4.05
CA LYS A 236 16.54 -54.97 5.33
C LYS A 236 16.17 -56.46 5.33
N GLN A 237 15.00 -56.81 4.81
CA GLN A 237 14.55 -58.19 4.70
C GLN A 237 15.47 -59.01 3.77
N LYS A 238 15.82 -58.48 2.59
CA LYS A 238 16.78 -59.12 1.67
C LYS A 238 18.14 -59.37 2.33
N MET A 239 18.69 -58.37 3.03
CA MET A 239 19.95 -58.50 3.76
C MET A 239 19.88 -59.57 4.85
N SER A 240 18.76 -59.65 5.59
CA SER A 240 18.57 -60.65 6.65
C SER A 240 18.42 -62.09 6.11
N GLN A 241 17.89 -62.26 4.90
CA GLN A 241 17.71 -63.58 4.28
C GLN A 241 19.02 -64.16 3.72
N VAL A 242 19.95 -63.30 3.28
CA VAL A 242 21.25 -63.75 2.75
C VAL A 242 22.19 -64.12 3.88
N ASP A 243 22.51 -63.16 4.75
CA ASP A 243 23.36 -63.38 5.94
C ASP A 243 23.25 -62.18 6.88
N GLN A 244 22.54 -62.37 7.99
CA GLN A 244 22.32 -61.31 8.97
C GLN A 244 23.62 -60.84 9.65
N THR A 245 24.61 -61.72 9.81
CA THR A 245 25.85 -61.38 10.50
C THR A 245 26.72 -60.48 9.63
N LEU A 246 26.85 -60.83 8.35
CA LEU A 246 27.62 -60.09 7.36
C LEU A 246 27.04 -58.68 7.12
N TYR A 247 25.71 -58.55 7.09
CA TYR A 247 25.02 -57.27 6.83
C TYR A 247 24.55 -56.50 8.07
N SER A 248 24.91 -56.95 9.28
CA SER A 248 24.46 -56.38 10.56
C SER A 248 24.59 -54.85 10.65
N ALA A 249 25.73 -54.30 10.22
CA ALA A 249 25.97 -52.85 10.22
C ALA A 249 25.02 -52.07 9.29
N ARG A 250 24.73 -52.61 8.09
CA ARG A 250 23.80 -51.97 7.14
C ARG A 250 22.36 -52.08 7.60
N ILE A 251 21.98 -53.21 8.21
CA ILE A 251 20.68 -53.40 8.83
C ILE A 251 20.46 -52.39 9.97
N TYR A 252 21.49 -52.15 10.80
CA TYR A 252 21.44 -51.16 11.87
C TYR A 252 21.22 -49.74 11.32
N ARG A 253 21.99 -49.32 10.31
CA ARG A 253 21.84 -48.01 9.66
C ARG A 253 20.48 -47.83 9.01
N ALA A 254 20.00 -48.82 8.25
CA ALA A 254 18.67 -48.79 7.64
C ALA A 254 17.57 -48.66 8.70
N THR A 255 17.72 -49.33 9.84
CA THR A 255 16.79 -49.21 10.98
C THR A 255 16.81 -47.79 11.57
N GLY A 256 17.99 -47.18 11.72
CA GLY A 256 18.13 -45.79 12.15
C GLY A 256 17.44 -44.81 11.20
N ALA A 257 17.66 -44.97 9.88
CA ALA A 257 17.02 -44.16 8.85
C ALA A 257 15.49 -44.30 8.87
N ILE A 258 14.96 -45.53 9.01
CA ILE A 258 13.50 -45.78 9.13
C ILE A 258 12.93 -45.04 10.36
N ASN A 259 13.61 -45.06 11.49
CA ASN A 259 13.14 -44.36 12.70
C ASN A 259 13.08 -42.84 12.50
N ILE A 260 14.09 -42.26 11.85
CA ILE A 260 14.11 -40.83 11.50
C ILE A 260 12.95 -40.49 10.55
N LEU A 261 12.70 -41.30 9.52
CA LEU A 261 11.59 -41.10 8.58
C LEU A 261 10.23 -41.17 9.28
N LYS A 262 10.05 -42.12 10.21
CA LYS A 262 8.82 -42.23 11.03
C LYS A 262 8.62 -41.00 11.90
N GLN A 263 9.69 -40.45 12.48
CA GLN A 263 9.64 -39.21 13.25
C GLN A 263 9.26 -38.00 12.38
N GLN A 264 9.82 -37.89 11.17
CA GLN A 264 9.44 -36.86 10.20
C GLN A 264 7.96 -36.97 9.79
N ILE A 265 7.45 -38.19 9.55
CA ILE A 265 6.03 -38.42 9.23
C ILE A 265 5.13 -37.92 10.37
N ALA A 266 5.46 -38.24 11.62
CA ALA A 266 4.69 -37.80 12.79
C ALA A 266 4.69 -36.26 12.93
N ASN A 267 5.84 -35.63 12.74
CA ASN A 267 5.97 -34.17 12.75
C ASN A 267 5.17 -33.53 11.60
N ASN A 268 5.26 -34.07 10.37
CA ASN A 268 4.50 -33.60 9.22
C ASN A 268 2.99 -33.69 9.48
N GLN A 269 2.50 -34.78 10.08
CA GLN A 269 1.09 -34.93 10.46
C GLN A 269 0.67 -33.92 11.54
N ARG A 270 1.55 -33.60 12.50
CA ARG A 270 1.29 -32.55 13.49
C ARG A 270 1.21 -31.17 12.83
N LEU A 271 2.19 -30.84 11.98
CA LEU A 271 2.22 -29.57 11.23
C LEU A 271 0.96 -29.39 10.38
N VAL A 272 0.54 -30.42 9.63
CA VAL A 272 -0.68 -30.35 8.81
C VAL A 272 -1.90 -30.02 9.65
N ARG A 273 -2.10 -30.67 10.80
CA ARG A 273 -3.25 -30.41 11.69
C ARG A 273 -3.27 -28.98 12.21
N GLU A 274 -2.13 -28.46 12.65
CA GLU A 274 -2.06 -27.09 13.20
C GLU A 274 -2.17 -26.03 12.10
N TYR A 275 -1.61 -26.30 10.91
CA TYR A 275 -1.80 -25.43 9.75
C TYR A 275 -3.27 -25.39 9.30
N GLU A 276 -3.97 -26.53 9.29
CA GLU A 276 -5.41 -26.59 9.00
C GLU A 276 -6.23 -25.82 10.05
N ARG A 277 -5.85 -25.90 11.33
CA ARG A 277 -6.48 -25.11 12.39
C ARG A 277 -6.25 -23.60 12.19
N THR A 278 -5.03 -23.22 11.80
CA THR A 278 -4.67 -21.82 11.50
C THR A 278 -5.40 -21.30 10.28
N LEU A 279 -5.57 -22.15 9.25
CA LEU A 279 -6.35 -21.82 8.05
C LEU A 279 -7.79 -21.47 8.42
N LYS A 280 -8.44 -22.28 9.27
CA LYS A 280 -9.81 -22.01 9.75
C LYS A 280 -9.91 -20.71 10.54
N MET A 281 -8.90 -20.38 11.36
CA MET A 281 -8.86 -19.10 12.06
C MET A 281 -8.78 -17.92 11.09
N ILE A 282 -7.97 -18.03 10.04
CA ILE A 282 -7.86 -17.01 8.99
C ILE A 282 -9.17 -16.87 8.19
N GLU A 283 -9.83 -17.99 7.86
CA GLU A 283 -11.12 -17.99 7.15
C GLU A 283 -12.19 -17.28 7.97
N ILE A 284 -12.30 -17.60 9.27
CA ILE A 284 -13.22 -16.90 10.17
C ILE A 284 -12.93 -15.41 10.17
N GLU A 285 -11.66 -14.98 10.26
CA GLU A 285 -11.30 -13.56 10.27
C GLU A 285 -11.65 -12.84 8.95
N ILE A 286 -11.45 -13.51 7.81
CA ILE A 286 -11.83 -12.96 6.49
C ILE A 286 -13.36 -12.80 6.40
N ASP A 287 -14.11 -13.80 6.87
CA ASP A 287 -15.58 -13.78 6.82
C ASP A 287 -16.16 -12.75 7.82
N THR A 288 -15.53 -12.58 8.99
CA THR A 288 -15.95 -11.60 10.01
C THR A 288 -15.41 -10.19 9.74
N SER A 289 -14.43 -10.01 8.85
CA SER A 289 -13.90 -8.69 8.43
C SER A 289 -15.02 -7.73 8.03
N TRP A 290 -16.10 -8.21 7.38
CA TRP A 290 -17.28 -7.40 7.05
C TRP A 290 -18.06 -6.86 8.26
N ILE A 291 -18.03 -7.58 9.39
CA ILE A 291 -18.70 -7.23 10.65
C ILE A 291 -17.74 -6.48 11.61
N ALA A 292 -16.44 -6.50 11.33
CA ALA A 292 -15.36 -6.00 12.19
C ALA A 292 -15.41 -4.49 12.52
N ASP A 293 -16.23 -3.69 11.84
CA ASP A 293 -16.49 -2.30 12.26
C ASP A 293 -17.17 -2.21 13.65
N GLN A 294 -17.63 -3.33 14.21
CA GLN A 294 -18.18 -3.45 15.57
C GLN A 294 -17.28 -4.22 16.57
N LEU A 295 -16.13 -4.75 16.17
CA LEU A 295 -15.28 -5.59 17.02
C LEU A 295 -13.92 -4.90 17.32
N PRO A 296 -13.61 -4.60 18.60
CA PRO A 296 -12.41 -3.84 18.98
C PRO A 296 -11.07 -4.60 18.90
N ASP A 297 -11.04 -5.85 18.43
CA ASP A 297 -9.89 -6.77 18.64
C ASP A 297 -9.14 -7.27 17.39
N ALA A 298 -9.44 -6.78 16.18
CA ALA A 298 -8.84 -7.29 14.93
C ALA A 298 -7.29 -7.29 14.88
N GLU A 299 -6.63 -6.30 15.52
CA GLU A 299 -5.16 -6.27 15.62
C GLU A 299 -4.59 -7.37 16.55
N ASN A 300 -5.34 -7.73 17.61
CA ASN A 300 -4.95 -8.77 18.56
C ASN A 300 -5.02 -10.17 17.92
N PHE A 301 -6.02 -10.41 17.06
CA PHE A 301 -6.15 -11.68 16.32
C PHE A 301 -5.03 -11.88 15.30
N THR A 302 -4.68 -10.85 14.54
CA THR A 302 -3.56 -10.92 13.58
C THR A 302 -2.25 -11.26 14.29
N ARG A 303 -2.02 -10.69 15.48
CA ARG A 303 -0.84 -11.01 16.30
C ARG A 303 -0.86 -12.46 16.78
N ALA A 304 -2.01 -12.97 17.23
CA ALA A 304 -2.15 -14.36 17.67
C ALA A 304 -1.88 -15.37 16.54
N ILE A 305 -2.33 -15.08 15.30
CA ILE A 305 -2.02 -15.92 14.13
C ILE A 305 -0.51 -15.94 13.84
N LEU A 306 0.16 -14.79 13.92
CA LEU A 306 1.61 -14.70 13.70
C LEU A 306 2.42 -15.45 14.76
N GLU A 307 2.00 -15.38 16.02
CA GLU A 307 2.62 -16.12 17.12
C GLU A 307 2.49 -17.63 16.92
N ARG A 308 1.31 -18.11 16.53
CA ARG A 308 1.09 -19.52 16.16
C ARG A 308 1.97 -19.96 14.99
N LEU A 309 2.11 -19.13 13.96
CA LEU A 309 3.02 -19.44 12.85
C LEU A 309 4.48 -19.50 13.28
N ALA A 310 4.89 -18.71 14.27
CA ALA A 310 6.23 -18.78 14.85
C ALA A 310 6.44 -20.08 15.63
N GLU A 311 5.45 -20.55 16.41
CA GLU A 311 5.49 -21.86 17.08
C GLU A 311 5.65 -23.01 16.08
N LEU A 312 4.93 -22.95 14.95
CA LEU A 312 5.01 -23.99 13.91
C LEU A 312 6.37 -24.04 13.22
N LYS A 313 7.06 -22.89 13.14
CA LYS A 313 8.40 -22.82 12.57
C LYS A 313 9.41 -23.64 13.38
N GLU A 314 9.26 -23.71 14.70
CA GLU A 314 10.14 -24.53 15.54
C GLU A 314 10.04 -26.03 15.19
N ILE A 315 8.83 -26.51 14.89
CA ILE A 315 8.62 -27.90 14.45
C ILE A 315 9.19 -28.12 13.04
N GLU A 316 9.13 -27.11 12.17
CA GLU A 316 9.79 -27.17 10.86
C GLU A 316 11.32 -27.24 10.98
N ASP A 317 11.92 -26.49 11.90
CA ASP A 317 13.37 -26.51 12.15
C ASP A 317 13.82 -27.88 12.70
N GLN A 318 13.01 -28.51 13.56
CA GLN A 318 13.23 -29.89 13.99
C GLN A 318 13.22 -30.86 12.80
N ASN A 319 12.26 -30.69 11.88
CA ASN A 319 12.20 -31.50 10.67
C ASN A 319 13.40 -31.29 9.73
N GLN A 320 13.88 -30.05 9.58
CA GLN A 320 15.11 -29.78 8.82
C GLN A 320 16.31 -30.48 9.45
N THR A 321 16.42 -30.45 10.77
CA THR A 321 17.49 -31.16 11.50
C THR A 321 17.44 -32.66 11.23
N LEU A 322 16.25 -33.27 11.26
CA LEU A 322 16.06 -34.67 10.90
C LEU A 322 16.44 -34.95 9.43
N LYS A 323 16.16 -34.03 8.49
CA LYS A 323 16.58 -34.18 7.09
C LYS A 323 18.11 -34.20 6.95
N PHE A 324 18.82 -33.36 7.69
CA PHE A 324 20.28 -33.38 7.71
C PHE A 324 20.83 -34.69 8.31
N GLN A 325 20.21 -35.20 9.37
CA GLN A 325 20.58 -36.50 9.94
C GLN A 325 20.34 -37.66 8.96
N LEU A 326 19.22 -37.62 8.23
CA LEU A 326 18.90 -38.62 7.20
C LEU A 326 19.94 -38.61 6.06
N ALA A 327 20.37 -37.42 5.62
CA ALA A 327 21.36 -37.27 4.56
C ALA A 327 22.76 -37.82 4.92
N ALA A 328 23.02 -38.09 6.19
CA ALA A 328 24.25 -38.74 6.64
C ALA A 328 24.26 -40.26 6.37
N TYR A 329 23.11 -40.88 6.09
CA TYR A 329 23.01 -42.31 5.80
C TYR A 329 23.22 -42.59 4.30
N GLU A 330 24.24 -43.40 3.97
CA GLU A 330 24.59 -43.77 2.60
C GLU A 330 23.49 -44.60 1.92
N GLU A 331 22.80 -45.46 2.68
CA GLU A 331 21.73 -46.32 2.17
C GLU A 331 20.54 -45.52 1.65
N VAL A 332 20.31 -44.32 2.18
CA VAL A 332 19.27 -43.40 1.70
C VAL A 332 19.70 -42.71 0.40
N LYS A 333 20.99 -42.38 0.24
CA LYS A 333 21.50 -41.72 -0.97
C LYS A 333 21.36 -42.60 -2.22
N LEU A 334 21.51 -43.91 -2.07
CA LEU A 334 21.42 -44.85 -3.19
C LEU A 334 20.01 -44.90 -3.78
N TYR A 335 18.95 -44.88 -2.96
CA TYR A 335 17.57 -44.88 -3.45
C TYR A 335 17.11 -43.51 -3.96
N VAL A 336 17.60 -42.40 -3.39
CA VAL A 336 17.30 -41.05 -3.90
C VAL A 336 17.94 -40.80 -5.27
N ALA A 337 19.06 -41.47 -5.59
CA ALA A 337 19.71 -41.38 -6.89
C ALA A 337 19.02 -42.19 -7.99
N GLU A 338 18.36 -43.31 -7.65
CA GLU A 338 17.59 -44.12 -8.62
C GLU A 338 16.27 -43.47 -9.06
N GLU A 339 15.76 -42.46 -8.34
CA GLU A 339 14.52 -41.74 -8.70
C GLU A 339 14.76 -40.56 -9.67
N TYR A 340 16.03 -40.21 -9.95
CA TYR A 340 16.43 -39.10 -10.83
C TYR A 340 17.36 -39.50 -12.00
N GLY A 341 17.55 -40.81 -12.22
CA GLY A 341 18.20 -41.37 -13.42
C GLY A 341 17.20 -42.19 -14.22
#